data_AF-A0AAU2MM35-F1
#
_entry.id   AF-A0AAU2MM35-F1
#
_cell.length_a   1.000
_cell.length_b   1.000
_cell.length_c   1.000
_cell.angle_alpha   90.00
_cell.angle_beta   90.00
_cell.angle_gamma   90.00
#
_symmetry.space_group_name_H-M   'P 1'
#
loop_
_entity.id
_entity.type
_entity.pdbx_description
1 polymer ?
#
loop_
_entity_poly.entity_id
_entity_poly.type
_entity_poly.pdbx_seq_one_letter_code
_entity_poly.pdbx_strand_id
1 'polypeptide(L)'
;MRVALKECSWQAVGEDLVIVFDPRESITLEDPEGRIAALLAALGVDPRSIPELRAALAAQGVDVTEEELGRGIEGLAGLGLIECAEGRRTDDPVVDERHFSNLAFFGTFAGLDRHRTDFLRRVRDAHVLVLGVGGGGSSLVQCLAGLGVGRLTLLDHDRVESRNFARQFLYRHEDIGHSKVERARAWVQAYDPDIEVRTVDRWVAGPEDLADVVDGIDLIAGGLDGHPDAGLWVNEAAVRAGVPMVAGGATRTLLSYISVNPGVSPCLACEFSERPAEGTASAAAEDIVYGMRTTNPLIGPVAMQVGSLIALESLRYLTGFQEPLAAGARIRLDLRDGLAGTRVPFPDVPDCPVCALAPARVAAA
;
A
#
# COMPACT_ATOMS: atom_id res chain seq x y z
N MET A 1 -15.85 -8.41 24.79
CA MET A 1 -15.73 -7.70 23.50
C MET A 1 -17.07 -7.07 23.18
N ARG A 2 -17.07 -5.77 22.87
CA ARG A 2 -18.24 -5.12 22.28
C ARG A 2 -18.09 -5.13 20.77
N VAL A 3 -19.19 -5.37 20.06
CA VAL A 3 -19.23 -5.45 18.60
C VAL A 3 -19.94 -4.21 18.07
N ALA A 4 -19.41 -3.61 17.02
CA ALA A 4 -20.01 -2.50 16.31
C ALA A 4 -20.45 -2.93 14.91
N LEU A 5 -21.60 -2.43 14.46
CA LEU A 5 -21.99 -2.50 13.06
C LEU A 5 -21.15 -1.52 12.23
N LYS A 6 -20.68 -1.97 11.06
CA LYS A 6 -20.09 -1.08 10.05
C LYS A 6 -21.20 -0.34 9.31
N GLU A 7 -20.83 0.70 8.57
CA GLU A 7 -21.82 1.50 7.82
C GLU A 7 -22.45 0.69 6.70
N CYS A 8 -23.63 0.12 6.96
CA CYS A 8 -24.44 -0.60 5.98
C CYS A 8 -25.91 -0.17 6.06
N SER A 9 -26.66 -0.47 5.00
CA SER A 9 -28.11 -0.28 4.92
C SER A 9 -28.78 -1.60 4.61
N TRP A 10 -30.01 -1.82 5.06
CA TRP A 10 -30.73 -3.05 4.79
C TRP A 10 -32.23 -2.84 4.65
N GLN A 11 -32.89 -3.78 3.97
CA GLN A 11 -34.33 -3.78 3.76
C GLN A 11 -34.87 -5.22 3.69
N ALA A 12 -36.00 -5.47 4.34
CA ALA A 12 -36.73 -6.72 4.21
C ALA A 12 -37.54 -6.77 2.90
N VAL A 13 -37.47 -7.88 2.19
CA VAL A 13 -38.16 -8.14 0.91
C VAL A 13 -38.71 -9.57 0.93
N GLY A 14 -39.99 -9.72 1.30
CA GLY A 14 -40.58 -11.06 1.48
C GLY A 14 -39.99 -11.76 2.70
N GLU A 15 -39.43 -12.96 2.51
CA GLU A 15 -38.71 -13.71 3.55
C GLU A 15 -37.20 -13.38 3.57
N ASP A 16 -36.74 -12.51 2.68
CA ASP A 16 -35.32 -12.13 2.55
C ASP A 16 -35.01 -10.81 3.24
N LEU A 17 -33.77 -10.69 3.71
CA LEU A 17 -33.13 -9.46 4.14
C LEU A 17 -32.00 -9.10 3.17
N VAL A 18 -32.17 -7.99 2.47
CA VAL A 18 -31.15 -7.44 1.56
C VAL A 18 -30.31 -6.41 2.30
N ILE A 19 -29.00 -6.61 2.33
CA ILE A 19 -28.02 -5.76 3.02
C ILE A 19 -27.03 -5.21 2.00
N VAL A 20 -26.75 -3.90 2.10
CA VAL A 20 -25.79 -3.17 1.25
C VAL A 20 -24.77 -2.50 2.17
N PHE A 21 -23.54 -3.00 2.10
CA PHE A 21 -22.35 -2.39 2.73
C PHE A 21 -21.46 -1.75 1.67
N ASP A 22 -21.14 -2.50 0.61
CA ASP A 22 -20.53 -1.96 -0.59
C ASP A 22 -21.63 -1.62 -1.61
N PRO A 23 -21.74 -0.38 -2.11
CA PRO A 23 -22.81 -0.01 -3.06
C PRO A 23 -22.74 -0.74 -4.41
N ARG A 24 -21.66 -1.48 -4.67
CA ARG A 24 -21.49 -2.31 -5.88
C ARG A 24 -22.07 -3.72 -5.72
N GLU A 25 -22.36 -4.13 -4.49
CA GLU A 25 -22.74 -5.50 -4.14
C GLU A 25 -23.93 -5.50 -3.17
N SER A 26 -24.65 -6.61 -3.13
CA SER A 26 -25.73 -6.83 -2.18
C SER A 26 -25.61 -8.22 -1.57
N ILE A 27 -25.83 -8.31 -0.27
CA ILE A 27 -25.91 -9.57 0.47
C ILE A 27 -27.39 -9.85 0.70
N THR A 28 -27.85 -11.05 0.35
CA THR A 28 -29.23 -11.50 0.62
C THR A 28 -29.17 -12.66 1.60
N LEU A 29 -29.89 -12.53 2.72
CA LEU A 29 -30.01 -13.55 3.76
C LEU A 29 -31.49 -13.91 3.93
N GLU A 30 -31.81 -15.19 4.12
CA GLU A 30 -33.14 -15.60 4.56
C GLU A 30 -33.35 -15.12 6.01
N ASP A 31 -34.42 -14.37 6.26
CA ASP A 31 -34.80 -13.86 7.58
C ASP A 31 -36.32 -13.89 7.79
N PRO A 32 -36.99 -15.05 7.66
CA PRO A 32 -38.45 -15.16 7.71
C PRO A 32 -39.04 -14.71 9.05
N GLU A 33 -38.24 -14.76 10.12
CA GLU A 33 -38.64 -14.36 11.47
C GLU A 33 -38.14 -12.95 11.85
N GLY A 34 -37.43 -12.25 10.97
CA GLY A 34 -36.92 -10.90 11.22
C GLY A 34 -35.83 -10.81 12.30
N ARG A 35 -35.21 -11.93 12.67
CA ARG A 35 -34.22 -11.99 13.75
C ARG A 35 -32.92 -11.30 13.35
N ILE A 36 -32.49 -11.45 12.10
CA ILE A 36 -31.26 -10.82 11.59
C ILE A 36 -31.48 -9.32 11.48
N ALA A 37 -32.62 -8.87 10.94
CA ALA A 37 -32.97 -7.45 10.87
C ALA A 37 -33.00 -6.80 12.26
N ALA A 38 -33.56 -7.49 13.27
CA ALA A 38 -33.57 -7.02 14.65
C ALA A 38 -32.16 -6.94 15.26
N LEU A 39 -31.28 -7.91 14.96
CA LEU A 39 -29.88 -7.89 15.38
C LEU A 39 -29.11 -6.71 14.77
N LEU A 40 -29.26 -6.47 13.46
CA LEU A 40 -28.67 -5.30 12.79
C LEU A 40 -29.18 -3.99 13.39
N ALA A 41 -30.49 -3.88 13.64
CA ALA A 41 -31.08 -2.70 14.27
C ALA A 41 -30.52 -2.47 15.68
N ALA A 42 -30.34 -3.53 16.48
CA ALA A 42 -29.75 -3.45 17.82
C ALA A 42 -28.28 -2.98 17.79
N LEU A 43 -27.48 -3.48 16.84
CA LEU A 43 -26.08 -3.09 16.65
C LEU A 43 -25.91 -1.71 15.99
N GLY A 44 -26.91 -1.25 15.24
CA GLY A 44 -26.91 0.05 14.57
C GLY A 44 -27.09 1.25 15.51
N VAL A 45 -27.53 1.02 16.76
CA VAL A 45 -27.66 2.08 17.77
C VAL A 45 -26.31 2.41 18.38
N ASP A 46 -25.62 1.40 18.92
CA ASP A 46 -24.34 1.54 19.61
C ASP A 46 -23.63 0.18 19.68
N PRO A 47 -22.29 0.15 19.85
CA PRO A 47 -21.58 -1.11 19.98
C PRO A 47 -21.99 -1.87 21.25
N ARG A 48 -22.25 -3.18 21.17
CA ARG A 48 -22.79 -3.99 22.28
C ARG A 48 -22.09 -5.33 22.43
N SER A 49 -22.07 -5.85 23.65
CA SER A 49 -21.70 -7.24 23.97
C SER A 49 -22.87 -8.20 23.77
N ILE A 50 -22.59 -9.51 23.71
CA ILE A 50 -23.63 -10.55 23.57
C ILE A 50 -24.73 -10.43 24.64
N PRO A 51 -24.42 -10.26 25.95
CA PRO A 51 -25.47 -10.10 26.95
C PRO A 51 -26.36 -8.86 26.73
N GLU A 52 -25.78 -7.75 26.30
CA GLU A 52 -26.50 -6.51 25.98
C GLU A 52 -27.38 -6.67 24.74
N LEU A 53 -26.89 -7.36 23.71
CA LEU A 53 -27.66 -7.69 22.51
C LEU A 53 -28.86 -8.58 22.84
N ARG A 54 -28.66 -9.61 23.66
CA ARG A 54 -29.75 -10.49 24.10
C ARG A 54 -30.83 -9.69 24.83
N ALA A 55 -30.44 -8.81 25.76
CA ALA A 55 -31.39 -7.97 26.48
C ALA A 55 -32.16 -7.04 25.52
N ALA A 56 -31.48 -6.47 24.53
CA ALA A 56 -32.09 -5.58 23.54
C ALA A 56 -33.05 -6.28 22.59
N LEU A 57 -32.75 -7.51 22.17
CA LEU A 57 -33.61 -8.33 21.33
C LEU A 57 -34.83 -8.83 22.11
N ALA A 58 -34.64 -9.27 23.36
CA ALA A 58 -35.74 -9.67 24.24
C ALA A 58 -36.73 -8.51 24.46
N ALA A 59 -36.25 -7.26 24.59
CA ALA A 59 -37.10 -6.08 24.69
C ALA A 59 -37.94 -5.80 23.43
N GLN A 60 -37.54 -6.34 22.27
CA GLN A 60 -38.26 -6.29 21.00
C GLN A 60 -39.14 -7.54 20.78
N GLY A 61 -39.21 -8.45 21.74
CA GLY A 61 -39.94 -9.71 21.62
C GLY A 61 -39.23 -10.79 20.79
N VAL A 62 -37.93 -10.61 20.51
CA VAL A 62 -37.09 -11.59 19.80
C VAL A 62 -36.34 -12.43 20.82
N ASP A 63 -36.74 -13.69 20.98
CA ASP A 63 -36.09 -14.63 21.89
C ASP A 63 -34.94 -15.36 21.18
N VAL A 64 -33.74 -15.21 21.73
CA VAL A 64 -32.50 -15.83 21.22
C VAL A 64 -31.59 -16.22 22.36
N THR A 65 -30.98 -17.39 22.24
CA THR A 65 -29.94 -17.86 23.16
C THR A 65 -28.62 -17.13 22.93
N GLU A 66 -27.72 -17.16 23.91
CA GLU A 66 -26.37 -16.61 23.72
C GLU A 66 -25.56 -17.37 22.66
N GLU A 67 -25.82 -18.68 22.50
CA GLU A 67 -25.18 -19.51 21.48
C GLU A 67 -25.64 -19.11 20.06
N GLU A 68 -26.93 -18.91 19.86
CA GLU A 68 -27.47 -18.41 18.59
C GLU A 68 -26.95 -17.02 18.26
N LEU A 69 -26.87 -16.13 19.26
CA LEU A 69 -26.26 -14.81 19.09
C LEU A 69 -24.77 -14.91 18.74
N GLY A 70 -24.02 -15.80 19.38
CA GLY A 70 -22.62 -16.07 19.05
C GLY A 70 -22.46 -16.44 17.57
N ARG A 71 -23.26 -17.40 17.08
CA ARG A 71 -23.27 -17.79 15.66
C ARG A 71 -23.69 -16.65 14.73
N GLY A 72 -24.68 -15.85 15.13
CA GLY A 72 -25.13 -14.68 14.37
C GLY A 72 -24.02 -13.64 14.22
N ILE A 73 -23.29 -13.36 15.30
CA ILE A 73 -22.12 -12.46 15.29
C ILE A 73 -21.02 -13.04 14.39
N GLU A 74 -20.67 -14.32 14.52
CA GLU A 74 -19.69 -14.96 13.63
C GLU A 74 -20.11 -14.87 12.15
N GLY A 75 -21.39 -15.06 11.85
CA GLY A 75 -21.94 -14.91 10.51
C GLY A 75 -21.80 -13.48 9.97
N LEU A 76 -22.20 -12.47 10.75
CA LEU A 76 -22.03 -11.07 10.37
C LEU A 76 -20.55 -10.68 10.20
N ALA A 77 -19.65 -11.25 11.02
CA ALA A 77 -18.21 -11.04 10.88
C ALA A 77 -17.66 -11.66 9.60
N GLY A 78 -18.10 -12.87 9.25
CA GLY A 78 -17.75 -13.54 7.99
C GLY A 78 -18.21 -12.77 6.75
N LEU A 79 -19.30 -12.00 6.87
CA LEU A 79 -19.79 -11.08 5.84
C LEU A 79 -19.11 -9.70 5.87
N GLY A 80 -18.20 -9.47 6.82
CA GLY A 80 -17.48 -8.20 6.97
C GLY A 80 -18.34 -7.04 7.48
N LEU A 81 -19.54 -7.30 8.00
CA LEU A 81 -20.53 -6.27 8.39
C LEU A 81 -20.31 -5.70 9.78
N ILE A 82 -19.49 -6.36 10.60
CA ILE A 82 -19.22 -5.95 11.98
C ILE A 82 -17.72 -5.93 12.27
N GLU A 83 -17.36 -5.26 13.37
CA GLU A 83 -15.99 -5.15 13.86
C GLU A 83 -15.94 -4.99 15.38
N CYS A 84 -14.74 -5.16 15.95
CA CYS A 84 -14.48 -4.89 17.36
C CYS A 84 -14.60 -3.38 17.66
N ALA A 85 -15.33 -3.01 18.72
CA ALA A 85 -15.59 -1.60 19.06
C ALA A 85 -14.34 -0.87 19.58
N GLU A 86 -13.53 -1.58 20.37
CA GLU A 86 -12.33 -1.09 21.04
C GLU A 86 -11.20 -0.71 20.05
N GLY A 87 -11.29 -1.17 18.81
CA GLY A 87 -10.30 -0.95 17.74
C GLY A 87 -10.71 0.07 16.66
N ARG A 88 -11.81 0.80 16.85
CA ARG A 88 -12.35 1.73 15.83
C ARG A 88 -11.70 3.10 15.84
N ARG A 89 -11.19 3.52 16.99
CA ARG A 89 -10.67 4.85 17.29
C ARG A 89 -9.41 4.75 18.12
N THR A 90 -8.49 5.68 17.91
CA THR A 90 -7.30 5.81 18.75
C THR A 90 -7.67 6.42 20.11
N ASP A 91 -6.69 6.52 21.00
CA ASP A 91 -6.81 7.22 22.28
C ASP A 91 -6.64 8.75 22.15
N ASP A 92 -6.27 9.24 20.96
CA ASP A 92 -6.09 10.66 20.67
C ASP A 92 -7.11 11.15 19.60
N PRO A 93 -8.12 11.95 20.01
CA PRO A 93 -9.09 12.52 19.08
C PRO A 93 -8.50 13.38 17.96
N VAL A 94 -7.31 13.97 18.16
CA VAL A 94 -6.62 14.76 17.13
C VAL A 94 -6.06 13.84 16.05
N VAL A 95 -5.51 12.68 16.44
CA VAL A 95 -5.05 11.64 15.51
C VAL A 95 -6.23 11.07 14.74
N ASP A 96 -7.35 10.79 15.42
CA ASP A 96 -8.57 10.31 14.79
C ASP A 96 -9.11 11.29 13.74
N GLU A 97 -9.19 12.58 14.06
CA GLU A 97 -9.66 13.60 13.13
C GLU A 97 -8.73 13.73 11.92
N ARG A 98 -7.42 13.80 12.17
CA ARG A 98 -6.41 13.90 11.11
C ARG A 98 -6.44 12.70 10.17
N HIS A 99 -6.67 11.51 10.70
CA HIS A 99 -6.67 10.25 9.95
C HIS A 99 -8.06 9.68 9.72
N PHE A 100 -9.11 10.51 9.81
CA PHE A 100 -10.50 10.07 9.70
C PHE A 100 -10.74 9.19 8.47
N SER A 101 -10.31 9.65 7.28
CA SER A 101 -10.46 8.90 6.04
C SER A 101 -9.59 7.64 5.98
N ASN A 102 -8.40 7.65 6.59
CA ASN A 102 -7.52 6.48 6.64
C ASN A 102 -8.14 5.39 7.52
N LEU A 103 -8.66 5.76 8.70
CA LEU A 103 -9.37 4.85 9.60
C LEU A 103 -10.66 4.33 8.96
N ALA A 104 -11.42 5.17 8.25
CA ALA A 104 -12.59 4.74 7.50
C ALA A 104 -12.23 3.69 6.43
N PHE A 105 -11.18 3.94 5.64
CA PHE A 105 -10.66 2.98 4.65
C PHE A 105 -10.25 1.65 5.30
N PHE A 106 -9.49 1.70 6.39
CA PHE A 106 -9.11 0.49 7.13
C PHE A 106 -10.31 -0.25 7.73
N GLY A 107 -11.40 0.46 7.98
CA GLY A 107 -12.68 -0.11 8.40
C GLY A 107 -13.26 -1.14 7.47
N THR A 108 -13.00 -1.01 6.17
CA THR A 108 -13.38 -2.01 5.17
C THR A 108 -12.71 -3.37 5.47
N PHE A 109 -11.46 -3.36 5.95
CA PHE A 109 -10.66 -4.55 6.19
C PHE A 109 -10.57 -4.99 7.66
N ALA A 110 -11.11 -4.18 8.57
CA ALA A 110 -11.18 -4.49 9.99
C ALA A 110 -12.22 -5.59 10.28
N GLY A 111 -12.04 -6.28 11.40
CA GLY A 111 -12.90 -7.37 11.84
C GLY A 111 -12.94 -7.46 13.37
N LEU A 112 -13.28 -8.63 13.89
CA LEU A 112 -13.28 -8.89 15.33
C LEU A 112 -11.87 -9.07 15.89
N ASP A 113 -10.93 -9.51 15.06
CA ASP A 113 -9.54 -9.83 15.39
C ASP A 113 -8.52 -8.86 14.79
N ARG A 114 -8.98 -7.92 13.94
CA ARG A 114 -8.14 -6.95 13.23
C ARG A 114 -8.72 -5.56 13.37
N HIS A 115 -8.02 -4.68 14.06
CA HIS A 115 -8.52 -3.35 14.37
C HIS A 115 -8.07 -2.30 13.33
N ARG A 116 -8.91 -1.29 13.09
CA ARG A 116 -8.57 -0.15 12.20
C ARG A 116 -7.33 0.58 12.69
N THR A 117 -7.25 0.76 14.00
CA THR A 117 -6.19 1.47 14.70
C THR A 117 -4.86 0.74 14.63
N ASP A 118 -4.85 -0.59 14.55
CA ASP A 118 -3.62 -1.36 14.36
C ASP A 118 -2.98 -1.11 12.99
N PHE A 119 -3.80 -0.98 11.94
CA PHE A 119 -3.29 -0.62 10.63
C PHE A 119 -2.69 0.79 10.62
N LEU A 120 -3.38 1.77 11.19
CA LEU A 120 -2.87 3.14 11.31
C LEU A 120 -1.57 3.17 12.13
N ARG A 121 -1.54 2.47 13.26
CA ARG A 121 -0.35 2.38 14.12
C ARG A 121 0.84 1.82 13.36
N ARG A 122 0.67 0.73 12.60
CA ARG A 122 1.74 0.17 11.77
C ARG A 122 2.28 1.17 10.74
N VAL A 123 1.41 1.98 10.11
CA VAL A 123 1.87 3.05 9.20
C VAL A 123 2.66 4.11 9.97
N ARG A 124 2.15 4.57 11.11
CA ARG A 124 2.77 5.62 11.93
C ARG A 124 4.09 5.18 12.58
N ASP A 125 4.27 3.89 12.83
CA ASP A 125 5.54 3.34 13.38
C ASP A 125 6.59 3.09 12.27
N ALA A 126 6.14 3.01 11.01
CA ALA A 126 6.97 2.61 9.89
C ALA A 126 8.04 3.65 9.49
N HIS A 127 9.16 3.13 8.99
CA HIS A 127 10.24 3.86 8.35
C HIS A 127 10.37 3.45 6.89
N VAL A 128 10.10 4.39 5.99
CA VAL A 128 10.18 4.16 4.54
C VAL A 128 11.38 4.89 3.93
N LEU A 129 12.21 4.16 3.19
CA LEU A 129 13.22 4.74 2.29
C LEU A 129 12.57 5.06 0.95
N VAL A 130 12.45 6.34 0.63
CA VAL A 130 11.98 6.83 -0.66
C VAL A 130 13.17 7.04 -1.60
N LEU A 131 13.19 6.28 -2.69
CA LEU A 131 14.19 6.38 -3.74
C LEU A 131 13.70 7.31 -4.86
N GLY A 132 14.40 8.42 -5.03
CA GLY A 132 14.06 9.48 -5.96
C GLY A 132 12.87 10.30 -5.46
N VAL A 133 13.01 11.62 -5.45
CA VAL A 133 11.92 12.58 -5.22
C VAL A 133 11.56 13.34 -6.51
N GLY A 134 11.78 12.67 -7.65
CA GLY A 134 11.44 13.14 -8.99
C GLY A 134 9.94 13.05 -9.31
N GLY A 135 9.57 12.68 -10.55
CA GLY A 135 8.17 12.68 -11.00
C GLY A 135 7.24 11.81 -10.14
N GLY A 136 7.43 10.49 -10.17
CA GLY A 136 6.64 9.57 -9.35
C GLY A 136 6.95 9.70 -7.85
N GLY A 137 8.22 9.91 -7.51
CA GLY A 137 8.69 10.12 -6.14
C GLY A 137 8.02 11.29 -5.43
N SER A 138 7.80 12.41 -6.13
CA SER A 138 7.10 13.57 -5.60
C SER A 138 5.68 13.22 -5.13
N SER A 139 4.92 12.48 -5.92
CA SER A 139 3.58 12.02 -5.53
C SER A 139 3.61 10.91 -4.48
N LEU A 140 4.61 10.03 -4.51
CA LEU A 140 4.80 9.00 -3.49
C LEU A 140 5.00 9.64 -2.10
N VAL A 141 5.87 10.64 -1.99
CA VAL A 141 6.08 11.38 -0.74
C VAL A 141 4.78 12.02 -0.24
N GLN A 142 3.99 12.63 -1.13
CA GLN A 142 2.69 13.21 -0.78
C GLN A 142 1.73 12.14 -0.23
N CYS A 143 1.65 10.98 -0.89
CA CYS A 143 0.81 9.88 -0.44
C CYS A 143 1.26 9.33 0.93
N LEU A 144 2.56 9.07 1.13
CA LEU A 144 3.08 8.56 2.40
C LEU A 144 2.88 9.56 3.54
N ALA A 145 3.06 10.86 3.27
CA ALA A 145 2.78 11.91 4.25
C ALA A 145 1.29 11.98 4.62
N GLY A 146 0.39 11.88 3.63
CA GLY A 146 -1.06 11.83 3.88
C GLY A 146 -1.53 10.57 4.62
N LEU A 147 -0.83 9.45 4.41
CA LEU A 147 -1.04 8.23 5.18
C LEU A 147 -0.56 8.36 6.64
N GLY A 148 0.37 9.29 6.91
CA GLY A 148 0.96 9.52 8.23
C GLY A 148 2.09 8.55 8.54
N VAL A 149 2.91 8.18 7.56
CA VAL A 149 4.13 7.39 7.81
C VAL A 149 5.01 8.12 8.82
N GLY A 150 5.49 7.43 9.85
CA GLY A 150 6.22 8.07 10.94
C GLY A 150 7.59 8.61 10.54
N ARG A 151 8.32 7.83 9.72
CA ARG A 151 9.70 8.17 9.34
C ARG A 151 9.92 8.00 7.85
N LEU A 152 10.52 9.01 7.22
CA LEU A 152 10.91 9.01 5.81
C LEU A 152 12.41 9.27 5.69
N THR A 153 13.12 8.38 4.99
CA THR A 153 14.43 8.71 4.43
C THR A 153 14.26 9.03 2.95
N LEU A 154 14.58 10.25 2.52
CA LEU A 154 14.48 10.68 1.14
C LEU A 154 15.86 10.66 0.48
N LEU A 155 16.03 9.87 -0.58
CA LEU A 155 17.28 9.75 -1.32
C LEU A 155 17.13 10.25 -2.75
N ASP A 156 17.86 11.30 -3.11
CA ASP A 156 17.95 11.86 -4.47
C ASP A 156 19.18 12.78 -4.51
N HIS A 157 19.87 12.86 -5.65
CA HIS A 157 21.06 13.71 -5.83
C HIS A 157 20.77 14.98 -6.62
N ASP A 158 19.61 15.05 -7.26
CA ASP A 158 19.32 16.11 -8.21
C ASP A 158 19.00 17.45 -7.52
N ARG A 159 19.12 18.50 -8.32
CA ARG A 159 18.61 19.84 -8.02
C ARG A 159 17.30 20.11 -8.74
N VAL A 160 16.51 21.03 -8.20
CA VAL A 160 15.28 21.49 -8.84
C VAL A 160 15.61 22.28 -10.11
N GLU A 161 14.93 21.97 -11.20
CA GLU A 161 15.08 22.59 -12.51
C GLU A 161 13.73 23.01 -13.09
N SER A 162 13.71 24.01 -13.98
CA SER A 162 12.48 24.50 -14.61
C SER A 162 11.67 23.42 -15.34
N ARG A 163 12.32 22.38 -15.87
CA ARG A 163 11.63 21.25 -16.54
C ARG A 163 10.92 20.29 -15.58
N ASN A 164 11.16 20.40 -14.27
CA ASN A 164 10.55 19.53 -13.27
C ASN A 164 9.08 19.86 -13.02
N PHE A 165 8.67 21.12 -13.20
CA PHE A 165 7.32 21.62 -12.92
C PHE A 165 6.22 21.00 -13.78
N ALA A 166 6.57 20.28 -14.86
CA ALA A 166 5.59 19.50 -15.63
C ALA A 166 5.02 18.29 -14.85
N ARG A 167 5.69 17.85 -13.78
CA ARG A 167 5.35 16.59 -13.07
C ARG A 167 5.76 16.48 -11.60
N GLN A 168 6.52 17.44 -11.05
CA GLN A 168 7.04 17.38 -9.67
C GLN A 168 6.40 18.49 -8.84
N PHE A 169 5.50 18.12 -7.94
CA PHE A 169 4.60 19.04 -7.23
C PHE A 169 5.08 19.42 -5.81
N LEU A 170 6.21 18.86 -5.36
CA LEU A 170 6.84 19.24 -4.09
C LEU A 170 7.58 20.59 -4.16
N TYR A 171 7.84 21.11 -5.36
CA TYR A 171 8.73 22.26 -5.57
C TYR A 171 7.99 23.51 -6.04
N ARG A 172 8.50 24.67 -5.64
CA ARG A 172 8.07 25.99 -6.10
C ARG A 172 9.13 26.62 -7.00
N HIS A 173 8.75 27.63 -7.78
CA HIS A 173 9.67 28.28 -8.73
C HIS A 173 10.92 28.86 -8.05
N GLU A 174 10.77 29.34 -6.82
CA GLU A 174 11.88 29.82 -5.97
C GLU A 174 12.88 28.74 -5.59
N ASP A 175 12.50 27.46 -5.67
CA ASP A 175 13.36 26.34 -5.31
C ASP A 175 14.34 25.94 -6.42
N ILE A 176 14.28 26.55 -7.60
CA ILE A 176 15.19 26.23 -8.72
C ILE A 176 16.65 26.36 -8.28
N GLY A 177 17.44 25.32 -8.53
CA GLY A 177 18.85 25.22 -8.14
C GLY A 177 19.08 24.66 -6.74
N HIS A 178 18.05 24.53 -5.90
CA HIS A 178 18.16 23.90 -4.58
C HIS A 178 18.12 22.36 -4.68
N SER A 179 18.67 21.68 -3.66
CA SER A 179 18.64 20.21 -3.55
C SER A 179 17.19 19.72 -3.44
N LYS A 180 16.81 18.73 -4.26
CA LYS A 180 15.45 18.19 -4.26
C LYS A 180 15.07 17.56 -2.93
N VAL A 181 15.95 16.74 -2.32
CA VAL A 181 15.66 16.09 -1.03
C VAL A 181 15.42 17.09 0.09
N GLU A 182 16.17 18.19 0.13
CA GLU A 182 15.98 19.24 1.13
C GLU A 182 14.66 20.00 0.95
N ARG A 183 14.22 20.19 -0.30
CA ARG A 183 12.92 20.81 -0.59
C ARG A 183 11.75 19.87 -0.29
N ALA A 184 11.91 18.60 -0.64
CA ALA A 184 10.94 17.57 -0.30
C ALA A 184 10.78 17.43 1.24
N ARG A 185 11.89 17.45 1.99
CA ARG A 185 11.87 17.50 3.45
C ARG A 185 11.10 18.70 3.99
N ALA A 186 11.43 19.90 3.51
CA ALA A 186 10.75 21.13 3.93
C ALA A 186 9.25 21.08 3.65
N TRP A 187 8.85 20.50 2.52
CA TRP A 187 7.44 20.28 2.19
C TRP A 187 6.77 19.34 3.20
N VAL A 188 7.37 18.18 3.49
CA VAL A 188 6.81 17.20 4.44
C VAL A 188 6.67 17.82 5.83
N GLN A 189 7.70 18.49 6.33
CA GLN A 189 7.67 19.13 7.66
C GLN A 189 6.63 20.25 7.76
N ALA A 190 6.33 20.94 6.66
CA ALA A 190 5.26 21.94 6.61
C ALA A 190 3.87 21.31 6.49
N TYR A 191 3.77 20.14 5.86
CA TYR A 191 2.52 19.39 5.70
C TYR A 191 2.12 18.66 6.99
N ASP A 192 3.07 17.96 7.61
CA ASP A 192 2.89 17.23 8.85
C ASP A 192 4.21 17.25 9.67
N PRO A 193 4.27 18.01 10.78
CA PRO A 193 5.46 18.11 11.61
C PRO A 193 5.75 16.85 12.43
N ASP A 194 4.81 15.90 12.55
CA ASP A 194 5.00 14.66 13.29
C ASP A 194 5.86 13.64 12.51
N ILE A 195 6.05 13.84 11.21
CA ILE A 195 6.87 12.96 10.36
C ILE A 195 8.35 13.30 10.53
N GLU A 196 9.13 12.33 10.98
CA GLU A 196 10.58 12.46 10.97
C GLU A 196 11.09 12.28 9.54
N VAL A 197 11.90 13.22 9.07
CA VAL A 197 12.47 13.18 7.73
C VAL A 197 13.99 13.26 7.78
N ARG A 198 14.66 12.26 7.20
CA ARG A 198 16.09 12.26 6.89
C ARG A 198 16.29 12.43 5.39
N THR A 199 17.30 13.20 5.01
CA THR A 199 17.68 13.42 3.60
C THR A 199 19.03 12.77 3.31
N VAL A 200 19.16 12.18 2.13
CA VAL A 200 20.39 11.55 1.63
C VAL A 200 20.64 12.08 0.22
N ASP A 201 21.53 13.07 0.11
CA ASP A 201 21.97 13.63 -1.17
C ASP A 201 23.09 12.74 -1.74
N ARG A 202 22.70 11.69 -2.48
CA ARG A 202 23.63 10.66 -2.96
C ARG A 202 23.21 10.12 -4.33
N TRP A 203 24.17 10.03 -5.23
CA TRP A 203 24.05 9.25 -6.46
C TRP A 203 24.34 7.77 -6.17
N VAL A 204 23.49 6.87 -6.66
CA VAL A 204 23.65 5.42 -6.51
C VAL A 204 24.29 4.85 -7.77
N ALA A 205 25.49 4.29 -7.62
CA ALA A 205 26.24 3.63 -8.68
C ALA A 205 26.40 2.11 -8.46
N GLY A 206 25.97 1.61 -7.29
CA GLY A 206 25.97 0.18 -6.97
C GLY A 206 25.16 -0.13 -5.70
N PRO A 207 24.91 -1.42 -5.39
CA PRO A 207 24.16 -1.82 -4.19
C PRO A 207 24.84 -1.38 -2.88
N GLU A 208 26.16 -1.27 -2.86
CA GLU A 208 26.96 -0.82 -1.72
C GLU A 208 26.65 0.62 -1.29
N ASP A 209 26.23 1.48 -2.21
CA ASP A 209 25.85 2.87 -1.92
C ASP A 209 24.56 2.97 -1.11
N LEU A 210 23.85 1.86 -0.89
CA LEU A 210 22.64 1.80 -0.08
C LEU A 210 22.86 1.10 1.26
N ALA A 211 24.02 0.51 1.51
CA ALA A 211 24.26 -0.36 2.65
C ALA A 211 24.06 0.33 4.01
N ASP A 212 24.40 1.61 4.14
CA ASP A 212 24.20 2.43 5.35
C ASP A 212 22.81 3.07 5.44
N VAL A 213 22.02 3.03 4.36
CA VAL A 213 20.72 3.69 4.27
C VAL A 213 19.57 2.72 4.54
N VAL A 214 19.77 1.44 4.22
CA VAL A 214 18.74 0.39 4.39
C VAL A 214 18.62 -0.12 5.83
N ASP A 215 19.53 0.27 6.72
CA ASP A 215 19.46 -0.12 8.14
C ASP A 215 18.26 0.52 8.84
N GLY A 216 17.48 -0.30 9.55
CA GLY A 216 16.26 0.12 10.25
C GLY A 216 15.08 0.52 9.35
N ILE A 217 15.16 0.27 8.03
CA ILE A 217 14.08 0.56 7.07
C ILE A 217 13.09 -0.60 7.05
N ASP A 218 11.79 -0.29 7.16
CA ASP A 218 10.71 -1.27 7.05
C ASP A 218 10.31 -1.55 5.59
N LEU A 219 10.50 -0.55 4.71
CA LEU A 219 10.16 -0.64 3.30
C LEU A 219 10.98 0.32 2.43
N ILE A 220 11.44 -0.16 1.28
CA ILE A 220 12.02 0.66 0.21
C ILE A 220 10.96 0.93 -0.85
N ALA A 221 10.73 2.19 -1.21
CA ALA A 221 9.70 2.57 -2.17
C ALA A 221 10.20 3.63 -3.17
N GLY A 222 9.83 3.51 -4.46
CA GLY A 222 10.08 4.55 -5.46
C GLY A 222 10.85 4.07 -6.69
N GLY A 223 11.77 4.88 -7.20
CA GLY A 223 12.54 4.53 -8.38
C GLY A 223 13.61 5.57 -8.70
N LEU A 224 14.80 5.09 -9.05
CA LEU A 224 15.90 5.92 -9.51
C LEU A 224 15.93 5.93 -11.04
N ASP A 225 16.14 7.10 -11.63
CA ASP A 225 16.42 7.24 -13.06
C ASP A 225 17.92 7.48 -13.31
N GLY A 226 18.31 7.53 -14.58
CA GLY A 226 19.67 7.89 -15.01
C GLY A 226 20.59 6.71 -15.35
N HIS A 227 20.52 5.58 -14.64
CA HIS A 227 21.27 4.36 -15.00
C HIS A 227 20.34 3.15 -15.24
N PRO A 228 20.52 2.36 -16.32
CA PRO A 228 19.66 1.21 -16.61
C PRO A 228 19.62 0.15 -15.50
N ASP A 229 20.75 -0.06 -14.81
CA ASP A 229 20.87 -1.07 -13.75
C ASP A 229 20.47 -0.55 -12.36
N ALA A 230 20.07 0.72 -12.21
CA ALA A 230 19.78 1.30 -10.90
C ALA A 230 18.73 0.49 -10.12
N GLY A 231 17.68 -0.01 -10.79
CA GLY A 231 16.68 -0.89 -10.18
C GLY A 231 17.24 -2.22 -9.71
N LEU A 232 18.24 -2.79 -10.41
CA LEU A 232 18.89 -4.04 -10.03
C LEU A 232 19.80 -3.85 -8.80
N TRP A 233 20.53 -2.72 -8.73
CA TRP A 233 21.34 -2.37 -7.56
C TRP A 233 20.48 -2.17 -6.31
N VAL A 234 19.35 -1.46 -6.44
CA VAL A 234 18.39 -1.31 -5.35
C VAL A 234 17.83 -2.67 -4.93
N ASN A 235 17.42 -3.51 -5.90
CA ASN A 235 16.91 -4.83 -5.61
C ASN A 235 17.91 -5.69 -4.84
N GLU A 236 19.18 -5.70 -5.24
CA GLU A 236 20.21 -6.45 -4.53
C GLU A 236 20.42 -5.94 -3.10
N ALA A 237 20.48 -4.62 -2.90
CA ALA A 237 20.59 -4.03 -1.57
C ALA A 237 19.38 -4.38 -0.68
N ALA A 238 18.16 -4.28 -1.23
CA ALA A 238 16.92 -4.63 -0.55
C ALA A 238 16.89 -6.11 -0.12
N VAL A 239 17.23 -7.01 -1.05
CA VAL A 239 17.28 -8.45 -0.79
C VAL A 239 18.33 -8.78 0.26
N ARG A 240 19.54 -8.25 0.14
CA ARG A 240 20.63 -8.46 1.12
C ARG A 240 20.25 -7.98 2.53
N ALA A 241 19.50 -6.88 2.62
CA ALA A 241 19.02 -6.34 3.90
C ALA A 241 17.77 -7.06 4.44
N GLY A 242 17.10 -7.90 3.63
CA GLY A 242 15.82 -8.51 3.99
C GLY A 242 14.64 -7.52 4.03
N VAL A 243 14.79 -6.35 3.38
CA VAL A 243 13.80 -5.27 3.39
C VAL A 243 12.94 -5.35 2.13
N PRO A 244 11.60 -5.38 2.22
CA PRO A 244 10.74 -5.37 1.04
C PRO A 244 10.94 -4.12 0.19
N MET A 245 10.73 -4.26 -1.13
CA MET A 245 10.88 -3.18 -2.09
C MET A 245 9.62 -3.05 -2.95
N VAL A 246 9.15 -1.82 -3.16
CA VAL A 246 8.15 -1.48 -4.17
C VAL A 246 8.74 -0.46 -5.13
N ALA A 247 8.79 -0.78 -6.41
CA ALA A 247 9.35 0.11 -7.42
C ALA A 247 8.43 0.29 -8.61
N GLY A 248 8.50 1.43 -9.29
CA GLY A 248 7.65 1.66 -10.45
C GLY A 248 8.06 2.85 -11.29
N GLY A 249 7.46 2.94 -12.46
CA GLY A 249 7.78 3.94 -13.47
C GLY A 249 6.80 3.90 -14.63
N ALA A 250 7.09 4.72 -15.63
CA ALA A 250 6.36 4.70 -16.88
C ALA A 250 7.32 4.79 -18.07
N THR A 251 7.03 4.01 -19.10
CA THR A 251 7.75 4.01 -20.37
C THR A 251 6.75 4.26 -21.49
N ARG A 252 6.80 5.46 -22.07
CA ARG A 252 5.85 5.93 -23.11
C ARG A 252 4.40 5.82 -22.64
N THR A 253 3.67 4.78 -23.08
CA THR A 253 2.24 4.57 -22.75
C THR A 253 2.04 3.57 -21.62
N LEU A 254 3.08 2.85 -21.21
CA LEU A 254 2.99 1.79 -20.21
C LEU A 254 3.38 2.33 -18.84
N LEU A 255 2.47 2.25 -17.88
CA LEU A 255 2.76 2.38 -16.46
C LEU A 255 3.02 0.99 -15.90
N SER A 256 3.99 0.89 -14.99
CA SER A 256 4.19 -0.36 -14.28
C SER A 256 4.77 -0.16 -12.89
N TYR A 257 4.43 -1.07 -12.00
CA TYR A 257 5.09 -1.21 -10.70
C TYR A 257 5.33 -2.68 -10.39
N ILE A 258 6.28 -2.93 -9.51
CA ILE A 258 6.72 -4.24 -9.05
C ILE A 258 6.83 -4.21 -7.53
N SER A 259 6.78 -5.37 -6.88
CA SER A 259 7.29 -5.48 -5.52
C SER A 259 8.06 -6.77 -5.28
N VAL A 260 8.99 -6.74 -4.33
CA VAL A 260 9.84 -7.86 -3.95
C VAL A 260 9.74 -8.03 -2.45
N ASN A 261 9.44 -9.26 -2.03
CA ASN A 261 9.45 -9.68 -0.63
C ASN A 261 10.63 -10.65 -0.42
N PRO A 262 11.78 -10.16 0.10
CA PRO A 262 12.98 -10.97 0.26
C PRO A 262 12.72 -12.29 1.00
N GLY A 263 13.21 -13.38 0.41
CA GLY A 263 13.03 -14.74 0.92
C GLY A 263 11.61 -15.33 0.76
N VAL A 264 10.70 -14.66 0.03
CA VAL A 264 9.33 -15.16 -0.24
C VAL A 264 9.00 -15.14 -1.71
N SER A 265 9.24 -14.00 -2.37
CA SER A 265 8.95 -13.84 -3.78
C SER A 265 10.22 -13.88 -4.60
N PRO A 266 10.15 -14.26 -5.90
CA PRO A 266 11.21 -13.96 -6.84
C PRO A 266 11.59 -12.47 -6.78
N CYS A 267 12.88 -12.16 -6.95
CA CYS A 267 13.38 -10.79 -6.96
C CYS A 267 13.39 -10.22 -8.39
N LEU A 268 13.70 -8.92 -8.54
CA LEU A 268 13.77 -8.27 -9.85
C LEU A 268 14.82 -8.91 -10.77
N ALA A 269 15.94 -9.41 -10.23
CA ALA A 269 16.95 -10.09 -11.04
C ALA A 269 16.42 -11.37 -11.70
N CYS A 270 15.42 -12.04 -11.10
CA CYS A 270 14.76 -13.18 -11.74
C CYS A 270 14.03 -12.77 -13.01
N GLU A 271 13.42 -11.58 -13.08
CA GLU A 271 12.78 -11.09 -14.32
C GLU A 271 13.76 -11.05 -15.51
N PHE A 272 15.04 -10.81 -15.23
CA PHE A 272 16.10 -10.71 -16.24
C PHE A 272 16.95 -11.99 -16.35
N SER A 273 16.56 -13.11 -15.74
CA SER A 273 17.35 -14.34 -15.81
C SER A 273 17.31 -15.00 -17.19
N GLU A 274 16.25 -14.75 -17.95
CA GLU A 274 16.07 -15.26 -19.31
C GLU A 274 16.55 -14.27 -20.37
N ARG A 275 17.78 -13.75 -20.22
CA ARG A 275 18.36 -12.91 -21.27
C ARG A 275 18.45 -13.70 -22.58
N PRO A 276 18.06 -13.10 -23.72
CA PRO A 276 18.22 -13.76 -25.02
C PRO A 276 19.68 -14.12 -25.25
N ALA A 277 19.91 -15.27 -25.90
CA ALA A 277 21.26 -15.68 -26.26
C ALA A 277 21.96 -14.61 -27.12
N GLU A 278 23.25 -14.39 -26.84
CA GLU A 278 24.08 -13.46 -27.63
C GLU A 278 24.02 -13.79 -29.13
N GLY A 279 24.09 -12.75 -29.97
CA GLY A 279 24.00 -12.91 -31.42
C GLY A 279 22.59 -13.17 -31.97
N THR A 280 21.57 -13.22 -31.13
CA THR A 280 20.16 -13.26 -31.56
C THR A 280 19.61 -11.86 -31.85
N ALA A 281 18.57 -11.78 -32.70
CA ALA A 281 17.86 -10.52 -32.93
C ALA A 281 17.24 -9.94 -31.64
N SER A 282 16.82 -10.80 -30.72
CA SER A 282 16.30 -10.40 -29.41
C SER A 282 17.38 -9.77 -28.52
N ALA A 283 18.58 -10.35 -28.48
CA ALA A 283 19.71 -9.75 -27.75
C ALA A 283 20.11 -8.40 -28.35
N ALA A 284 20.18 -8.30 -29.68
CA ALA A 284 20.44 -7.03 -30.35
C ALA A 284 19.35 -5.97 -30.07
N ALA A 285 18.08 -6.39 -29.99
CA ALA A 285 16.98 -5.50 -29.64
C ALA A 285 17.08 -5.02 -28.18
N GLU A 286 17.47 -5.88 -27.23
CA GLU A 286 17.75 -5.47 -25.86
C GLU A 286 18.89 -4.46 -25.80
N ASP A 287 20.03 -4.73 -26.45
CA ASP A 287 21.18 -3.82 -26.50
C ASP A 287 20.79 -2.45 -27.08
N ILE A 288 20.01 -2.44 -28.16
CA ILE A 288 19.47 -1.21 -28.73
C ILE A 288 18.62 -0.49 -27.69
N VAL A 289 17.72 -1.20 -27.00
CA VAL A 289 16.84 -0.62 -25.98
C VAL A 289 17.64 0.00 -24.83
N TYR A 290 18.67 -0.70 -24.34
CA TYR A 290 19.60 -0.20 -23.32
C TYR A 290 20.37 1.04 -23.80
N GLY A 291 20.73 1.09 -25.08
CA GLY A 291 21.42 2.23 -25.70
C GLY A 291 20.52 3.39 -26.14
N MET A 292 19.20 3.24 -26.10
CA MET A 292 18.28 4.28 -26.58
C MET A 292 18.30 5.50 -25.66
N ARG A 293 18.67 6.66 -26.24
CA ARG A 293 18.41 7.95 -25.62
C ARG A 293 16.91 8.24 -25.68
N THR A 294 16.22 8.07 -24.57
CA THR A 294 14.81 8.40 -24.46
C THR A 294 14.65 9.80 -23.84
N THR A 295 13.75 10.60 -24.40
CA THR A 295 13.25 11.79 -23.71
C THR A 295 12.22 11.31 -22.69
N ASN A 296 12.34 11.74 -21.44
CA ASN A 296 11.38 11.39 -20.40
C ASN A 296 9.99 11.99 -20.76
N PRO A 297 8.98 11.18 -21.15
CA PRO A 297 7.68 11.66 -21.58
C PRO A 297 6.71 11.82 -20.39
N LEU A 298 7.19 11.66 -19.16
CA LEU A 298 6.37 11.66 -17.97
C LEU A 298 5.75 13.04 -17.73
N ILE A 299 4.44 13.07 -17.56
CA ILE A 299 3.65 14.26 -17.23
C ILE A 299 2.95 14.07 -15.89
N GLY A 300 2.48 15.17 -15.28
CA GLY A 300 1.82 15.19 -13.97
C GLY A 300 0.85 14.03 -13.71
N PRO A 301 -0.22 13.84 -14.52
CA PRO A 301 -1.19 12.76 -14.27
C PRO A 301 -0.60 11.34 -14.28
N VAL A 302 0.41 11.09 -15.11
CA VAL A 302 1.07 9.77 -15.19
C VAL A 302 2.02 9.59 -14.01
N ALA A 303 2.78 10.64 -13.66
CA ALA A 303 3.64 10.64 -12.48
C ALA A 303 2.85 10.36 -11.20
N MET A 304 1.71 11.03 -11.03
CA MET A 304 0.82 10.85 -9.88
C MET A 304 0.25 9.43 -9.80
N GLN A 305 -0.13 8.83 -10.93
CA GLN A 305 -0.59 7.44 -10.97
C GLN A 305 0.53 6.46 -10.56
N VAL A 306 1.75 6.66 -11.04
CA VAL A 306 2.89 5.82 -10.63
C VAL A 306 3.13 5.94 -9.13
N GLY A 307 3.20 7.17 -8.60
CA GLY A 307 3.43 7.38 -7.18
C GLY A 307 2.32 6.82 -6.29
N SER A 308 1.05 6.96 -6.67
CA SER A 308 -0.08 6.43 -5.90
C SER A 308 -0.16 4.91 -5.94
N LEU A 309 0.16 4.27 -7.08
CA LEU A 309 0.22 2.81 -7.19
C LEU A 309 1.34 2.23 -6.31
N ILE A 310 2.53 2.85 -6.32
CA ILE A 310 3.64 2.48 -5.43
C ILE A 310 3.22 2.66 -3.96
N ALA A 311 2.57 3.77 -3.62
CA ALA A 311 2.11 4.03 -2.25
C ALA A 311 1.06 3.01 -1.78
N LEU A 312 0.12 2.61 -2.65
CA LEU A 312 -0.91 1.64 -2.31
C LEU A 312 -0.34 0.23 -2.11
N GLU A 313 0.61 -0.19 -2.95
CA GLU A 313 1.32 -1.46 -2.77
C GLU A 313 2.20 -1.40 -1.51
N SER A 314 2.85 -0.26 -1.23
CA SER A 314 3.60 -0.02 0.00
C SER A 314 2.71 -0.18 1.24
N LEU A 315 1.49 0.35 1.20
CA LEU A 315 0.53 0.24 2.29
C LEU A 315 0.18 -1.23 2.61
N ARG A 316 0.14 -2.11 1.61
CA ARG A 316 -0.08 -3.56 1.82
C ARG A 316 1.06 -4.17 2.63
N TYR A 317 2.31 -3.85 2.32
CA TYR A 317 3.46 -4.31 3.11
C TYR A 317 3.45 -3.76 4.53
N LEU A 318 3.21 -2.46 4.70
CA LEU A 318 3.28 -1.83 6.02
C LEU A 318 2.19 -2.32 6.97
N THR A 319 0.99 -2.55 6.46
CA THR A 319 -0.19 -2.81 7.31
C THR A 319 -0.64 -4.27 7.29
N GLY A 320 -0.40 -4.98 6.19
CA GLY A 320 -0.97 -6.29 5.92
C GLY A 320 -2.49 -6.26 5.69
N PHE A 321 -3.12 -5.11 5.39
CA PHE A 321 -4.58 -5.05 5.18
C PHE A 321 -5.06 -6.02 4.07
N GLN A 322 -4.21 -6.25 3.08
CA GLN A 322 -4.28 -7.27 2.04
C GLN A 322 -2.87 -7.74 1.69
N GLU A 323 -2.76 -8.93 1.11
CA GLU A 323 -1.50 -9.43 0.54
C GLU A 323 -0.97 -8.49 -0.56
N PRO A 324 0.36 -8.27 -0.64
CA PRO A 324 0.97 -7.48 -1.72
C PRO A 324 0.64 -8.06 -3.10
N LEU A 325 0.09 -7.24 -4.00
CA LEU A 325 -0.37 -7.71 -5.31
C LEU A 325 0.79 -7.99 -6.26
N ALA A 326 1.84 -7.18 -6.17
CA ALA A 326 2.98 -7.17 -7.07
C ALA A 326 4.17 -8.01 -6.55
N ALA A 327 4.03 -8.73 -5.43
CA ALA A 327 5.12 -9.53 -4.89
C ALA A 327 5.59 -10.57 -5.93
N GLY A 328 6.84 -10.43 -6.37
CA GLY A 328 7.44 -11.27 -7.41
C GLY A 328 6.76 -11.13 -8.78
N ALA A 329 6.21 -9.95 -9.09
CA ALA A 329 5.52 -9.70 -10.34
C ALA A 329 5.61 -8.22 -10.77
N ARG A 330 5.40 -7.98 -12.06
CA ARG A 330 5.14 -6.65 -12.63
C ARG A 330 3.66 -6.49 -12.92
N ILE A 331 3.08 -5.44 -12.35
CA ILE A 331 1.75 -4.97 -12.72
C ILE A 331 1.90 -3.96 -13.84
N ARG A 332 1.16 -4.15 -14.92
CA ARG A 332 1.19 -3.33 -16.15
C ARG A 332 -0.15 -2.67 -16.36
N LEU A 333 -0.15 -1.38 -16.64
CA LEU A 333 -1.32 -0.62 -17.07
C LEU A 333 -0.95 0.18 -18.32
N ASP A 334 -1.60 -0.09 -19.45
CA ASP A 334 -1.31 0.61 -20.71
C ASP A 334 -2.37 1.69 -20.97
N LEU A 335 -1.91 2.92 -21.24
CA LEU A 335 -2.77 4.05 -21.58
C LEU A 335 -3.56 3.82 -22.89
N ARG A 336 -3.13 2.88 -23.72
CA ARG A 336 -3.82 2.52 -24.98
C ARG A 336 -5.01 1.58 -24.76
N ASP A 337 -4.99 0.81 -23.69
CA ASP A 337 -5.92 -0.30 -23.45
C ASP A 337 -6.81 -0.04 -22.23
N GLY A 338 -7.18 1.23 -22.03
CA GLY A 338 -8.08 1.65 -20.94
C GLY A 338 -7.51 1.44 -19.54
N LEU A 339 -6.19 1.28 -19.40
CA LEU A 339 -5.49 1.02 -18.13
C LEU A 339 -5.92 -0.28 -17.43
N ALA A 340 -6.34 -1.30 -18.18
CA ALA A 340 -6.56 -2.63 -17.62
C ALA A 340 -5.27 -3.18 -16.99
N GLY A 341 -5.35 -3.56 -15.71
CA GLY A 341 -4.20 -4.08 -14.96
C GLY A 341 -3.87 -5.52 -15.34
N THR A 342 -2.66 -5.77 -15.83
CA THR A 342 -2.14 -7.13 -16.07
C THR A 342 -1.06 -7.47 -15.07
N ARG A 343 -1.17 -8.60 -14.36
CA ARG A 343 -0.12 -9.14 -13.51
C ARG A 343 0.78 -10.09 -14.29
N VAL A 344 2.06 -9.78 -14.38
CA VAL A 344 3.09 -10.58 -15.06
C VAL A 344 4.06 -11.09 -14.00
N PRO A 345 3.95 -12.36 -13.56
CA PRO A 345 4.87 -12.94 -12.59
C PRO A 345 6.31 -12.97 -13.13
N PHE A 346 7.28 -12.79 -12.23
CA PHE A 346 8.67 -13.11 -12.53
C PHE A 346 8.86 -14.63 -12.52
N PRO A 347 9.81 -15.17 -13.31
CA PRO A 347 10.14 -16.58 -13.21
C PRO A 347 10.73 -16.87 -11.82
N ASP A 348 10.44 -18.06 -11.30
CA ASP A 348 11.06 -18.56 -10.08
C ASP A 348 12.36 -19.27 -10.46
N VAL A 349 13.50 -18.65 -10.12
CA VAL A 349 14.84 -19.08 -10.54
C VAL A 349 15.53 -19.73 -9.34
N PRO A 350 15.65 -21.07 -9.27
CA PRO A 350 16.06 -21.79 -8.06
C PRO A 350 17.42 -21.37 -7.49
N ASP A 351 18.36 -20.98 -8.35
CA ASP A 351 19.72 -20.60 -7.97
C ASP A 351 20.01 -19.11 -8.25
N CYS A 352 19.00 -18.24 -8.13
CA CYS A 352 19.19 -16.82 -8.32
C CYS A 352 20.25 -16.26 -7.33
N PRO A 353 21.40 -15.73 -7.81
CA PRO A 353 22.48 -15.30 -6.94
C PRO A 353 22.09 -14.12 -6.04
N VAL A 354 21.11 -13.31 -6.47
CA VAL A 354 20.59 -12.21 -5.67
C VAL A 354 19.62 -12.71 -4.61
N CYS A 355 18.66 -13.58 -4.94
CA CYS A 355 17.74 -14.16 -3.96
C CYS A 355 18.49 -14.91 -2.84
N ALA A 356 19.61 -15.56 -3.16
CA ALA A 356 20.46 -16.25 -2.20
C ALA A 356 21.10 -15.32 -1.14
N LEU A 357 21.12 -14.01 -1.36
CA LEU A 357 21.59 -13.01 -0.39
C LEU A 357 20.55 -12.70 0.69
N ALA A 358 19.29 -13.12 0.52
CA ALA A 358 18.25 -12.86 1.51
C ALA A 358 18.63 -13.48 2.86
N PRO A 359 18.53 -12.75 3.98
CA PRO A 359 18.79 -13.32 5.29
C PRO A 359 17.84 -14.48 5.56
N ALA A 360 18.34 -15.53 6.22
CA ALA A 360 17.50 -16.65 6.64
C ALA A 360 16.38 -16.11 7.54
N ARG A 361 15.13 -16.36 7.16
CA ARG A 361 13.97 -15.90 7.94
C ARG A 361 13.99 -16.57 9.31
N VAL A 362 14.23 -15.80 10.36
CA VAL A 362 13.67 -16.12 11.67
C VAL A 362 12.18 -15.86 11.52
N ALA A 363 11.35 -16.90 11.62
CA ALA A 363 9.90 -16.73 11.56
C ALA A 363 9.50 -15.64 12.56
N ALA A 364 8.81 -14.60 12.08
CA ALA A 364 8.22 -13.60 12.96
C ALA A 364 7.24 -14.32 13.88
N ALA A 365 7.42 -14.15 15.20
CA ALA A 365 6.61 -14.77 16.24
C ALA A 365 5.20 -14.18 16.30
#